data_AF-A0A356PAH7-F1
#
_entry.id   AF-A0A356PAH7-F1
#
_cell.length_a   1.000
_cell.length_b   1.000
_cell.length_c   1.000
_cell.angle_alpha   90.00
_cell.angle_beta   90.00
_cell.angle_gamma   90.00
#
_symmetry.space_group_name_H-M   'P 1'
#
loop_
_entity.id
_entity.type
_entity.pdbx_description
1 polymer ?
#
loop_
_entity_poly.entity_id
_entity_poly.type
_entity_poly.pdbx_seq_one_letter_code
_entity_poly.pdbx_strand_id
1 'polypeptide(L)'
;MSEPTKPKFRPVFGTKSIELVSPLTPMPQPTSTAKASTTKTSQKKGSTQKRAKHMSLPKYFSSLDPTERILLAYTVFRKPEDWGMSDFYTYTSDNFSYLDKDLPGLDYHEVTRLLTQWTKAGILTSGRSYNSYSLNDGVSEPYWKWLRNQAPPDNFDFKLEKIYPSFLSDSLDNLLNFLVMVDQGEVLLTRAREINKHSMKRILTSLTMPVGQAEYFNPESYFNWLLSMAQFLQLIGSRGDRMVLTTAGRDLPESLQVEELLCRIFPTHFDSIPLKGFYLILPLLDRCTEWTSWAHMVDTFIPGEHVGNLVRLDRVISILDPLRFLGLLEWGECEGDILVRATALGQYLFPKLLRGDDLRRLGPEIKILTDQVYPMNGPDTAYV
;
A
#
# COMPACT_ATOMS: atom_id res chain seq x y z
N MET A 1 41.45 5.52 42.40
CA MET A 1 42.52 6.51 42.08
C MET A 1 42.08 7.33 40.87
N SER A 2 42.70 8.48 40.67
CA SER A 2 42.20 9.63 39.89
C SER A 2 42.25 9.47 38.35
N GLU A 3 41.50 10.33 37.64
CA GLU A 3 41.65 10.57 36.19
C GLU A 3 43.09 10.97 35.78
N PRO A 4 43.37 10.93 34.47
CA PRO A 4 43.80 12.17 33.82
C PRO A 4 43.04 12.51 32.52
N THR A 5 42.82 13.81 32.30
CA THR A 5 42.01 14.38 31.21
C THR A 5 42.84 14.91 30.03
N LYS A 6 42.44 14.54 28.79
CA LYS A 6 42.57 15.31 27.51
C LYS A 6 44.01 15.57 26.96
N PRO A 7 44.14 15.82 25.64
CA PRO A 7 43.89 17.17 25.09
C PRO A 7 42.87 17.21 23.93
N LYS A 8 42.16 18.34 23.81
CA LYS A 8 41.38 18.69 22.62
C LYS A 8 42.30 19.40 21.61
N PHE A 9 42.31 18.98 20.35
CA PHE A 9 42.88 19.78 19.26
C PHE A 9 41.78 20.40 18.38
N ARG A 10 41.84 21.74 18.22
CA ARG A 10 41.11 22.51 17.20
C ARG A 10 42.12 22.93 16.12
N PRO A 11 41.84 22.70 14.83
CA PRO A 11 42.47 23.47 13.76
C PRO A 11 41.89 24.89 13.72
N VAL A 12 42.77 25.86 13.53
CA VAL A 12 42.45 27.30 13.39
C VAL A 12 42.30 27.66 11.90
N PHE A 13 41.64 28.78 11.61
CA PHE A 13 41.45 29.33 10.27
C PHE A 13 42.74 29.44 9.44
N GLY A 14 42.64 29.03 8.18
CA GLY A 14 42.95 29.92 7.05
C GLY A 14 44.40 30.10 6.62
N THR A 15 44.84 29.26 5.68
CA THR A 15 45.83 29.63 4.65
C THR A 15 45.35 29.14 3.28
N LYS A 16 45.18 30.08 2.34
CA LYS A 16 45.31 29.84 0.89
C LYS A 16 46.81 29.93 0.55
N SER A 17 47.37 29.52 -0.59
CA SER A 17 46.87 28.99 -1.87
C SER A 17 47.98 28.13 -2.48
N ILE A 18 47.68 27.24 -3.45
CA ILE A 18 48.53 27.10 -4.64
C ILE A 18 47.60 27.02 -5.85
N GLU A 19 47.80 27.92 -6.81
CA GLU A 19 47.14 27.91 -8.12
C GLU A 19 48.00 27.12 -9.12
N LEU A 20 47.37 26.47 -10.11
CA LEU A 20 48.09 25.88 -11.24
C LEU A 20 47.46 26.30 -12.56
N VAL A 21 48.18 27.23 -13.18
CA VAL A 21 48.08 27.95 -14.45
C VAL A 21 47.29 27.30 -15.61
N SER A 22 46.43 28.15 -16.19
CA SER A 22 45.88 28.32 -17.54
C SER A 22 46.50 27.60 -18.76
N PRO A 23 45.78 27.62 -19.90
CA PRO A 23 46.26 28.45 -21.03
C PRO A 23 45.32 29.59 -21.48
N LEU A 24 45.93 30.62 -22.05
CA LEU A 24 45.32 31.77 -22.76
C LEU A 24 45.54 31.58 -24.29
N THR A 25 44.99 32.33 -25.25
CA THR A 25 44.28 33.64 -25.34
C THR A 25 43.32 33.54 -26.59
N PRO A 26 42.84 34.56 -27.36
CA PRO A 26 43.01 36.03 -27.32
C PRO A 26 41.71 36.87 -27.21
N MET A 27 41.91 38.10 -26.71
CA MET A 27 40.97 39.23 -26.75
C MET A 27 40.96 39.92 -28.14
N PRO A 28 40.05 40.89 -28.38
CA PRO A 28 40.45 42.30 -28.18
C PRO A 28 39.54 43.09 -27.23
N GLN A 29 40.07 44.22 -26.71
CA GLN A 29 39.39 45.20 -25.84
C GLN A 29 38.79 46.39 -26.68
N PRO A 30 38.12 47.41 -26.08
CA PRO A 30 36.98 48.08 -26.71
C PRO A 30 37.22 49.56 -27.05
N THR A 31 36.29 50.22 -27.75
CA THR A 31 36.05 51.67 -27.54
C THR A 31 34.69 52.21 -27.99
N SER A 32 34.10 53.04 -27.11
CA SER A 32 33.36 54.29 -27.36
C SER A 32 31.96 54.35 -28.02
N THR A 33 31.07 55.08 -27.31
CA THR A 33 29.98 55.98 -27.81
C THR A 33 28.77 55.40 -28.57
N ALA A 34 27.54 55.92 -28.46
CA ALA A 34 26.87 56.79 -27.47
C ALA A 34 25.35 56.90 -27.77
N LYS A 35 24.52 57.25 -26.76
CA LYS A 35 23.07 57.61 -26.81
C LYS A 35 22.11 56.41 -27.08
N ALA A 36 20.86 56.38 -26.58
CA ALA A 36 20.03 57.42 -25.97
C ALA A 36 19.07 56.94 -24.83
N SER A 37 18.67 57.91 -23.98
CA SER A 37 17.38 58.07 -23.27
C SER A 37 16.78 56.96 -22.37
N THR A 38 16.82 57.23 -21.05
CA THR A 38 15.70 57.17 -20.05
C THR A 38 14.61 56.09 -20.18
N THR A 39 14.33 55.30 -19.14
CA THR A 39 13.71 55.82 -17.89
C THR A 39 14.34 55.31 -16.58
N LYS A 40 14.29 56.16 -15.54
CA LYS A 40 14.61 55.79 -14.15
C LYS A 40 13.35 55.31 -13.44
N THR A 41 13.42 54.13 -12.83
CA THR A 41 12.58 53.79 -11.66
C THR A 41 13.44 53.06 -10.64
N SER A 42 13.36 53.45 -9.37
CA SER A 42 14.39 53.13 -8.38
C SER A 42 14.51 51.64 -8.05
N GLN A 43 15.74 51.13 -8.12
CA GLN A 43 16.15 49.96 -7.35
C GLN A 43 16.00 50.25 -5.84
N LYS A 44 14.96 49.73 -5.20
CA LYS A 44 15.00 49.49 -3.76
C LYS A 44 15.71 48.16 -3.50
N LYS A 45 16.93 48.24 -2.97
CA LYS A 45 17.62 47.09 -2.38
C LYS A 45 16.80 46.52 -1.22
N GLY A 46 16.84 45.19 -1.08
CA GLY A 46 16.91 44.55 0.23
C GLY A 46 15.62 44.52 1.07
N SER A 47 14.65 43.71 0.66
CA SER A 47 14.14 42.73 1.61
C SER A 47 14.77 41.38 1.27
N THR A 48 15.64 40.89 2.14
CA THR A 48 16.17 39.53 2.04
C THR A 48 14.99 38.59 2.23
N GLN A 49 14.38 38.12 1.15
CA GLN A 49 13.55 36.92 1.22
C GLN A 49 14.43 35.86 1.85
N LYS A 50 14.12 35.51 3.11
CA LYS A 50 14.64 34.29 3.72
C LYS A 50 14.19 33.19 2.79
N ARG A 51 15.08 32.69 1.93
CA ARG A 51 14.91 31.38 1.30
C ARG A 51 14.60 30.45 2.45
N ALA A 52 13.34 30.01 2.55
CA ALA A 52 13.00 28.94 3.47
C ALA A 52 14.00 27.83 3.18
N LYS A 53 14.70 27.34 4.21
CA LYS A 53 15.56 26.18 4.02
C LYS A 53 14.63 25.08 3.51
N HIS A 54 14.76 24.72 2.23
CA HIS A 54 14.04 23.57 1.69
C HIS A 54 14.42 22.40 2.58
N MET A 55 13.48 21.96 3.40
CA MET A 55 13.70 20.84 4.30
C MET A 55 13.80 19.61 3.41
N SER A 56 14.94 18.92 3.46
CA SER A 56 15.13 17.67 2.71
C SER A 56 13.97 16.72 3.03
N LEU A 57 13.29 16.18 2.02
CA LEU A 57 12.06 15.37 2.17
C LEU A 57 12.11 14.37 3.34
N PRO A 58 13.19 13.58 3.59
CA PRO A 58 13.26 12.69 4.76
C PRO A 58 13.10 13.38 6.13
N LYS A 59 13.57 14.62 6.28
CA LYS A 59 13.37 15.41 7.51
C LYS A 59 11.93 15.91 7.64
N TYR A 60 11.26 16.17 6.51
CA TYR A 60 9.84 16.51 6.52
C TYR A 60 8.99 15.30 6.89
N PHE A 61 9.27 14.12 6.32
CA PHE A 61 8.60 12.87 6.67
C PHE A 61 8.71 12.54 8.17
N SER A 62 9.91 12.68 8.76
CA SER A 62 10.10 12.52 10.21
C SER A 62 9.37 13.57 11.08
N SER A 63 8.94 14.70 10.52
CA SER A 63 8.20 15.75 11.24
C SER A 63 6.67 15.64 11.15
N LEU A 64 6.15 14.70 10.36
CA LEU A 64 4.72 14.43 10.25
C LEU A 64 4.19 13.82 11.56
N ASP A 65 2.97 14.19 11.95
CA ASP A 65 2.20 13.51 13.00
C ASP A 65 1.63 12.16 12.49
N PRO A 66 1.09 11.29 13.38
CA PRO A 66 0.54 9.99 12.99
C PRO A 66 -0.52 10.04 11.88
N THR A 67 -1.44 11.01 11.93
CA THR A 67 -2.50 11.14 10.93
C THR A 67 -1.90 11.55 9.59
N GLU A 68 -1.04 12.57 9.56
CA GLU A 68 -0.36 12.99 8.34
C GLU A 68 0.54 11.89 7.75
N ARG A 69 1.14 11.02 8.58
CA ARG A 69 1.90 9.84 8.12
C ARG A 69 0.99 8.84 7.40
N ILE A 70 -0.13 8.44 8.01
CA ILE A 70 -1.08 7.50 7.41
C ILE A 70 -1.61 8.04 6.07
N LEU A 71 -2.04 9.31 6.07
CA LEU A 71 -2.58 9.93 4.86
C LEU A 71 -1.53 10.07 3.76
N LEU A 72 -0.28 10.42 4.10
CA LEU A 72 0.77 10.47 3.10
C LEU A 72 1.09 9.08 2.55
N ALA A 73 1.15 8.04 3.37
CA ALA A 73 1.37 6.67 2.90
C ALA A 73 0.28 6.22 1.93
N TYR A 74 -1.00 6.46 2.25
CA TYR A 74 -2.10 6.15 1.34
C TYR A 74 -2.04 6.97 0.04
N THR A 75 -1.76 8.27 0.14
CA THR A 75 -1.63 9.16 -1.03
C THR A 75 -0.49 8.72 -1.94
N VAL A 76 0.66 8.33 -1.36
CA VAL A 76 1.84 7.90 -2.11
C VAL A 76 1.62 6.53 -2.78
N PHE A 77 0.84 5.64 -2.18
CA PHE A 77 0.39 4.39 -2.80
C PHE A 77 -0.57 4.64 -3.96
N ARG A 78 -1.62 5.44 -3.75
CA ARG A 78 -2.66 5.69 -4.75
C ARG A 78 -2.22 6.55 -5.92
N LYS A 79 -1.12 7.32 -5.77
CA LYS A 79 -0.54 8.20 -6.79
C LYS A 79 -1.62 9.04 -7.51
N PRO A 80 -2.32 9.93 -6.79
CA PRO A 80 -3.41 10.71 -7.35
C PRO A 80 -2.98 11.50 -8.59
N GLU A 81 -3.74 11.32 -9.66
CA GLU A 81 -3.90 12.30 -10.74
C GLU A 81 -5.23 13.03 -10.47
N ASP A 82 -5.18 14.35 -10.29
CA ASP A 82 -6.36 15.24 -10.22
C ASP A 82 -7.33 15.05 -9.02
N TRP A 83 -6.85 14.72 -7.80
CA TRP A 83 -7.71 14.70 -6.59
C TRP A 83 -8.04 16.11 -6.08
N GLY A 84 -9.29 16.34 -5.67
CA GLY A 84 -9.76 17.60 -5.09
C GLY A 84 -9.88 17.56 -3.56
N MET A 85 -10.28 18.69 -2.96
CA MET A 85 -10.51 18.80 -1.50
C MET A 85 -11.45 17.72 -0.94
N SER A 86 -12.47 17.32 -1.71
CA SER A 86 -13.45 16.30 -1.32
C SER A 86 -12.89 14.89 -1.21
N ASP A 87 -11.77 14.58 -1.88
CA ASP A 87 -11.12 13.28 -1.78
C ASP A 87 -10.32 13.13 -0.47
N PHE A 88 -10.04 14.25 0.20
CA PHE A 88 -9.39 14.32 1.51
C PHE A 88 -10.35 14.69 2.64
N TYR A 89 -11.64 14.94 2.36
CA TYR A 89 -12.62 15.45 3.34
C TYR A 89 -14.05 14.95 3.08
N THR A 90 -14.66 14.29 4.06
CA THR A 90 -16.06 13.82 4.00
C THR A 90 -17.03 14.74 4.75
N TYR A 91 -17.95 15.38 4.02
CA TYR A 91 -19.07 16.13 4.61
C TYR A 91 -20.22 15.22 5.10
N THR A 92 -20.31 13.98 4.60
CA THR A 92 -21.37 12.99 4.87
C THR A 92 -20.80 11.57 4.87
N SER A 93 -21.43 10.66 5.62
CA SER A 93 -20.95 9.30 5.91
C SER A 93 -21.03 8.30 4.74
N ASP A 94 -21.69 8.67 3.64
CA ASP A 94 -22.34 7.70 2.75
C ASP A 94 -21.72 7.58 1.34
N ASN A 95 -20.64 8.30 1.03
CA ASN A 95 -19.92 8.17 -0.25
C ASN A 95 -18.40 8.10 -0.06
N PHE A 96 -17.77 7.08 -0.67
CA PHE A 96 -16.33 6.89 -0.88
C PHE A 96 -15.39 7.47 0.19
N SER A 97 -15.27 6.77 1.31
CA SER A 97 -14.36 7.09 2.41
C SER A 97 -12.90 6.79 2.04
N TYR A 98 -12.19 7.76 1.46
CA TYR A 98 -10.73 7.73 1.31
C TYR A 98 -9.99 8.01 2.62
N LEU A 99 -10.59 8.79 3.52
CA LEU A 99 -10.28 8.75 4.95
C LEU A 99 -10.86 7.48 5.57
N ASP A 100 -10.11 6.88 6.48
CA ASP A 100 -10.58 5.77 7.30
C ASP A 100 -11.79 6.22 8.16
N LYS A 101 -12.77 5.33 8.38
CA LYS A 101 -13.85 5.61 9.36
C LYS A 101 -13.34 5.65 10.80
N ASP A 102 -12.13 5.10 10.98
CA ASP A 102 -11.48 4.77 12.23
C ASP A 102 -10.32 5.74 12.58
N LEU A 103 -10.13 6.80 11.78
CA LEU A 103 -9.28 7.97 12.09
C LEU A 103 -10.16 9.14 12.59
N PRO A 104 -9.66 10.03 13.47
CA PRO A 104 -10.30 11.31 13.74
C PRO A 104 -10.34 12.10 12.43
N GLY A 105 -11.53 12.23 11.84
CA GLY A 105 -11.70 12.85 10.53
C GLY A 105 -11.22 14.30 10.54
N LEU A 106 -10.24 14.61 9.69
CA LEU A 106 -9.73 15.96 9.55
C LEU A 106 -10.86 16.90 9.15
N ASP A 107 -10.94 18.08 9.77
CA ASP A 107 -11.89 19.10 9.34
C ASP A 107 -11.45 19.78 8.01
N TYR A 108 -12.35 20.56 7.39
CA TYR A 108 -12.04 21.25 6.14
C TYR A 108 -10.85 22.21 6.25
N HIS A 109 -10.64 22.86 7.41
CA HIS A 109 -9.51 23.74 7.66
C HIS A 109 -8.20 22.95 7.82
N GLU A 110 -8.23 21.80 8.47
CA GLU A 110 -7.10 20.89 8.62
C GLU A 110 -6.68 20.29 7.28
N VAL A 111 -7.63 19.88 6.44
CA VAL A 111 -7.36 19.43 5.06
C VAL A 111 -6.78 20.57 4.22
N THR A 112 -7.33 21.79 4.33
CA THR A 112 -6.77 22.97 3.66
C THR A 112 -5.33 23.25 4.12
N ARG A 113 -5.06 23.13 5.43
CA ARG A 113 -3.72 23.26 6.03
C ARG A 113 -2.76 22.20 5.48
N LEU A 114 -3.18 20.93 5.47
CA LEU A 114 -2.43 19.77 4.99
C LEU A 114 -1.99 19.96 3.54
N LEU A 115 -2.95 20.17 2.63
CA LEU A 115 -2.68 20.28 1.20
C LEU A 115 -1.82 21.52 0.88
N THR A 116 -2.03 22.62 1.61
CA THR A 116 -1.16 23.81 1.53
C THR A 116 0.28 23.50 1.98
N GLN A 117 0.46 22.70 3.04
CA GLN A 117 1.78 22.30 3.52
C GLN A 117 2.47 21.32 2.57
N TRP A 118 1.77 20.29 2.09
CA TRP A 118 2.29 19.32 1.13
C TRP A 118 2.68 19.99 -0.20
N THR A 119 1.88 20.94 -0.69
CA THR A 119 2.24 21.76 -1.86
C THR A 119 3.52 22.59 -1.60
N LYS A 120 3.63 23.24 -0.44
CA LYS A 120 4.84 24.01 -0.04
C LYS A 120 6.08 23.12 0.17
N ALA A 121 5.90 21.87 0.58
CA ALA A 121 6.95 20.87 0.72
C ALA A 121 7.36 20.25 -0.63
N GLY A 122 6.60 20.49 -1.70
CA GLY A 122 6.82 19.89 -3.02
C GLY A 122 6.34 18.43 -3.13
N ILE A 123 5.49 17.98 -2.21
CA ILE A 123 4.87 16.65 -2.23
C ILE A 123 3.74 16.59 -3.27
N LEU A 124 2.91 17.63 -3.29
CA LEU A 124 1.84 17.80 -4.27
C LEU A 124 2.18 18.90 -5.27
N THR A 125 1.70 18.74 -6.49
CA THR A 125 1.63 19.76 -7.53
C THR A 125 0.17 20.07 -7.86
N SER A 126 -0.09 21.21 -8.51
CA SER A 126 -1.41 21.45 -9.12
C SER A 126 -1.70 20.41 -10.19
N GLY A 127 -2.89 19.84 -10.16
CA GLY A 127 -3.39 18.96 -11.22
C GLY A 127 -3.77 19.73 -12.49
N ARG A 128 -4.30 18.98 -13.46
CA ARG A 128 -4.93 19.45 -14.71
C ARG A 128 -6.26 20.15 -14.44
N SER A 129 -7.00 19.72 -13.41
CA SER A 129 -8.31 20.29 -13.05
C SER A 129 -8.19 21.47 -12.08
N TYR A 130 -9.13 22.42 -12.14
CA TYR A 130 -9.15 23.56 -11.20
C TYR A 130 -9.35 23.08 -9.75
N ASN A 131 -8.50 23.57 -8.83
CA ASN A 131 -8.43 23.12 -7.43
C ASN A 131 -8.19 21.61 -7.23
N SER A 132 -7.54 20.95 -8.20
CA SER A 132 -7.06 19.58 -8.04
C SER A 132 -5.56 19.53 -7.75
N TYR A 133 -5.13 18.40 -7.20
CA TYR A 133 -3.77 18.10 -6.79
C TYR A 133 -3.33 16.76 -7.40
N SER A 134 -2.07 16.70 -7.80
CA SER A 134 -1.42 15.45 -8.19
C SER A 134 -0.20 15.19 -7.31
N LEU A 135 0.14 13.91 -7.12
CA LEU A 135 1.40 13.55 -6.46
C LEU A 135 2.58 13.91 -7.37
N ASN A 136 3.63 14.51 -6.80
CA ASN A 136 4.84 14.79 -7.54
C ASN A 136 5.67 13.50 -7.73
N ASP A 137 5.99 13.14 -8.98
CA ASP A 137 6.68 11.89 -9.37
C ASP A 137 7.93 11.57 -8.53
N GLY A 138 8.65 12.61 -8.10
CA GLY A 138 9.88 12.49 -7.30
C GLY A 138 9.66 12.11 -5.83
N VAL A 139 8.43 11.90 -5.36
CA VAL A 139 8.12 11.71 -3.92
C VAL A 139 8.05 10.25 -3.50
N SER A 140 7.47 9.36 -4.33
CA SER A 140 7.12 8.01 -3.88
C SER A 140 8.33 7.18 -3.45
N GLU A 141 9.36 7.11 -4.31
CA GLU A 141 10.55 6.29 -4.04
C GLU A 141 11.34 6.80 -2.81
N PRO A 142 11.60 8.11 -2.62
CA PRO A 142 12.16 8.63 -1.36
C PRO A 142 11.31 8.35 -0.12
N TYR A 143 9.98 8.36 -0.24
CA TYR A 143 9.08 8.10 0.89
C TYR A 143 9.08 6.62 1.29
N TRP A 144 8.96 5.70 0.32
CA TRP A 144 9.10 4.26 0.56
C TRP A 144 10.47 3.90 1.15
N LYS A 145 11.54 4.46 0.60
CA LYS A 145 12.89 4.28 1.15
C LYS A 145 13.02 4.82 2.58
N TRP A 146 12.34 5.92 2.90
CA TRP A 146 12.35 6.48 4.27
C TRP A 146 11.60 5.57 5.26
N LEU A 147 10.40 5.08 4.93
CA LEU A 147 9.63 4.15 5.78
C LEU A 147 10.43 2.87 6.06
N ARG A 148 11.00 2.24 5.02
CA ARG A 148 11.82 1.02 5.15
C ARG A 148 13.06 1.18 6.02
N ASN A 149 13.55 2.41 6.18
CA ASN A 149 14.69 2.72 7.05
C ASN A 149 14.29 3.06 8.50
N GLN A 150 13.01 3.24 8.83
CA GLN A 150 12.58 3.48 10.23
C GLN A 150 12.47 2.17 11.00
N ALA A 151 11.85 1.16 10.39
CA ALA A 151 11.65 -0.17 10.96
C ALA A 151 12.57 -1.19 10.28
N PRO A 152 13.74 -1.52 10.84
CA PRO A 152 14.38 -2.80 10.52
C PRO A 152 13.49 -3.95 11.01
N PRO A 153 13.47 -5.11 10.33
CA PRO A 153 12.92 -6.32 10.94
C PRO A 153 13.82 -6.70 12.12
N ASP A 154 13.26 -6.62 13.33
CA ASP A 154 13.93 -7.07 14.55
C ASP A 154 13.59 -8.55 14.78
N ASN A 155 14.62 -9.40 14.78
CA ASN A 155 14.45 -10.84 15.03
C ASN A 155 14.33 -11.09 16.54
N PHE A 156 13.11 -11.31 17.01
CA PHE A 156 12.84 -11.81 18.36
C PHE A 156 12.58 -13.32 18.31
N ASP A 157 12.97 -14.03 19.37
CA ASP A 157 12.66 -15.45 19.54
C ASP A 157 11.23 -15.62 20.06
N PHE A 158 10.27 -15.63 19.12
CA PHE A 158 8.85 -15.70 19.44
C PHE A 158 8.37 -17.13 19.67
N LYS A 159 7.72 -17.37 20.81
CA LYS A 159 7.01 -18.62 21.07
C LYS A 159 5.57 -18.56 20.57
N LEU A 160 5.39 -18.81 19.27
CA LEU A 160 4.09 -18.89 18.62
C LEU A 160 3.13 -19.81 19.39
N GLU A 161 1.97 -19.27 19.75
CA GLU A 161 0.83 -20.02 20.27
C GLU A 161 0.13 -20.77 19.12
N LYS A 162 0.05 -20.11 17.95
CA LYS A 162 -0.61 -20.64 16.77
C LYS A 162 -0.12 -20.02 15.47
N ILE A 163 -0.25 -20.77 14.38
CA ILE A 163 0.09 -20.36 13.01
C ILE A 163 -1.13 -20.52 12.10
N TYR A 164 -1.34 -19.54 11.24
CA TYR A 164 -2.33 -19.51 10.15
C TYR A 164 -1.56 -19.38 8.83
N PRO A 165 -1.23 -20.52 8.17
CA PRO A 165 -0.42 -20.50 6.95
C PRO A 165 -1.20 -19.98 5.74
N SER A 166 -0.51 -19.75 4.63
CA SER A 166 -1.10 -19.26 3.38
C SER A 166 -1.98 -20.35 2.73
N PHE A 167 -3.16 -19.97 2.22
CA PHE A 167 -4.16 -20.90 1.68
C PHE A 167 -4.53 -20.61 0.21
N LEU A 168 -3.53 -20.37 -0.64
CA LEU A 168 -3.77 -20.08 -2.05
C LEU A 168 -4.47 -21.23 -2.78
N SER A 169 -4.03 -22.48 -2.61
CA SER A 169 -4.66 -23.67 -3.22
C SER A 169 -6.14 -23.75 -2.85
N ASP A 170 -6.42 -23.91 -1.54
CA ASP A 170 -7.77 -24.03 -1.03
C ASP A 170 -8.66 -22.84 -1.41
N SER A 171 -8.12 -21.63 -1.54
CA SER A 171 -8.88 -20.43 -1.95
C SER A 171 -9.25 -20.45 -3.44
N LEU A 172 -8.36 -20.96 -4.30
CA LEU A 172 -8.64 -21.19 -5.72
C LEU A 172 -9.65 -22.34 -5.89
N ASP A 173 -9.45 -23.46 -5.19
CA ASP A 173 -10.34 -24.62 -5.23
C ASP A 173 -11.74 -24.25 -4.73
N ASN A 174 -11.85 -23.44 -3.66
CA ASN A 174 -13.12 -22.92 -3.16
C ASN A 174 -13.81 -21.98 -4.16
N LEU A 175 -13.05 -21.14 -4.87
CA LEU A 175 -13.60 -20.30 -5.94
C LEU A 175 -14.15 -21.17 -7.08
N LEU A 176 -13.39 -22.17 -7.55
CA LEU A 176 -13.80 -23.09 -8.61
C LEU A 176 -15.04 -23.90 -8.19
N ASN A 177 -15.04 -24.49 -6.99
CA ASN A 177 -16.18 -25.23 -6.43
C ASN A 177 -17.44 -24.35 -6.37
N PHE A 178 -17.31 -23.09 -5.96
CA PHE A 178 -18.44 -22.15 -5.96
C PHE A 178 -18.96 -21.87 -7.39
N LEU A 179 -18.07 -21.69 -8.37
CA LEU A 179 -18.47 -21.50 -9.78
C LEU A 179 -19.18 -22.74 -10.34
N VAL A 180 -18.73 -23.96 -10.00
CA VAL A 180 -19.40 -25.22 -10.36
C VAL A 180 -20.83 -25.29 -9.78
N MET A 181 -21.03 -24.90 -8.51
CA MET A 181 -22.38 -24.82 -7.92
C MET A 181 -23.28 -23.80 -8.62
N VAL A 182 -22.70 -22.69 -9.12
CA VAL A 182 -23.43 -21.69 -9.91
C VAL A 182 -23.81 -22.24 -11.29
N ASP A 183 -22.93 -22.97 -11.97
CA ASP A 183 -23.21 -23.57 -13.29
C ASP A 183 -24.29 -24.65 -13.22
N GLN A 184 -24.21 -25.52 -12.19
CA GLN A 184 -25.25 -26.50 -11.86
C GLN A 184 -26.59 -25.87 -11.44
N GLY A 185 -26.64 -24.54 -11.27
CA GLY A 185 -27.85 -23.79 -10.95
C GLY A 185 -28.33 -23.96 -9.51
N GLU A 186 -27.44 -24.32 -8.59
CA GLU A 186 -27.75 -24.59 -7.17
C GLU A 186 -27.84 -23.31 -6.32
N VAL A 187 -27.31 -22.19 -6.85
CA VAL A 187 -27.22 -20.90 -6.17
C VAL A 187 -28.43 -20.04 -6.51
N LEU A 188 -29.42 -20.08 -5.62
CA LEU A 188 -30.68 -19.35 -5.74
C LEU A 188 -30.60 -18.00 -5.01
N LEU A 189 -31.27 -17.00 -5.59
CA LEU A 189 -31.32 -15.62 -5.12
C LEU A 189 -32.69 -15.27 -4.53
N THR A 190 -32.70 -14.38 -3.54
CA THR A 190 -33.92 -13.76 -3.01
C THR A 190 -34.43 -12.67 -3.97
N ARG A 191 -35.64 -12.14 -3.70
CA ARG A 191 -36.16 -10.95 -4.41
C ARG A 191 -35.25 -9.72 -4.23
N ALA A 192 -34.46 -9.66 -3.16
CA ALA A 192 -33.47 -8.61 -2.89
C ALA A 192 -32.11 -8.84 -3.59
N ARG A 193 -31.98 -9.87 -4.44
CA ARG A 193 -30.74 -10.27 -5.13
C ARG A 193 -29.63 -10.85 -4.23
N GLU A 194 -29.94 -11.15 -2.99
CA GLU A 194 -29.05 -11.83 -2.04
C GLU A 194 -29.08 -13.36 -2.28
N ILE A 195 -28.00 -14.07 -1.97
CA ILE A 195 -28.01 -15.54 -1.97
C ILE A 195 -28.97 -16.03 -0.88
N ASN A 196 -29.89 -16.93 -1.22
CA ASN A 196 -30.88 -17.39 -0.25
C ASN A 196 -30.24 -18.27 0.85
N LYS A 197 -30.87 -18.31 2.03
CA LYS A 197 -30.33 -19.01 3.21
C LYS A 197 -30.04 -20.51 2.99
N HIS A 198 -30.76 -21.18 2.08
CA HIS A 198 -30.55 -22.59 1.78
C HIS A 198 -29.32 -22.80 0.90
N SER A 199 -29.20 -22.05 -0.20
CA SER A 199 -28.00 -22.06 -1.04
C SER A 199 -26.76 -21.60 -0.26
N MET A 200 -26.88 -20.54 0.56
CA MET A 200 -25.81 -20.10 1.47
C MET A 200 -25.34 -21.25 2.38
N LYS A 201 -26.27 -21.93 3.08
CA LYS A 201 -25.90 -23.07 3.93
C LYS A 201 -25.17 -24.17 3.16
N ARG A 202 -25.63 -24.51 1.94
CA ARG A 202 -24.98 -25.51 1.09
C ARG A 202 -23.55 -25.10 0.70
N ILE A 203 -23.36 -23.85 0.26
CA ILE A 203 -22.05 -23.30 -0.10
C ILE A 203 -21.11 -23.36 1.11
N LEU A 204 -21.54 -22.87 2.27
CA LEU A 204 -20.71 -22.89 3.48
C LEU A 204 -20.32 -24.31 3.92
N THR A 205 -21.14 -25.32 3.62
CA THR A 205 -20.80 -26.75 3.87
C THR A 205 -19.93 -27.40 2.80
N SER A 206 -19.80 -26.80 1.60
CA SER A 206 -18.94 -27.30 0.52
C SER A 206 -17.59 -26.59 0.44
N LEU A 207 -17.38 -25.52 1.22
CA LEU A 207 -16.07 -24.87 1.33
C LEU A 207 -15.09 -25.74 2.10
N THR A 208 -13.94 -26.02 1.50
CA THR A 208 -12.75 -26.49 2.22
C THR A 208 -12.32 -25.36 3.15
N MET A 209 -12.51 -25.54 4.45
CA MET A 209 -12.19 -24.50 5.44
C MET A 209 -10.68 -24.23 5.43
N PRO A 210 -10.19 -23.01 5.12
CA PRO A 210 -8.80 -22.68 5.40
C PRO A 210 -8.56 -22.81 6.90
N VAL A 211 -7.44 -23.43 7.30
CA VAL A 211 -7.24 -23.83 8.70
C VAL A 211 -7.30 -22.61 9.63
N GLY A 212 -8.09 -22.72 10.70
CA GLY A 212 -8.35 -21.66 11.68
C GLY A 212 -9.17 -22.15 12.88
N GLN A 213 -9.25 -21.34 13.94
CA GLN A 213 -10.22 -21.56 15.04
C GLN A 213 -11.54 -20.90 14.65
N ALA A 214 -12.66 -21.50 15.06
CA ALA A 214 -14.00 -20.94 14.87
C ALA A 214 -14.22 -19.57 15.54
N GLU A 215 -13.35 -19.16 16.46
CA GLU A 215 -13.41 -17.87 17.16
C GLU A 215 -12.92 -16.69 16.30
N TYR A 216 -11.93 -16.92 15.44
CA TYR A 216 -11.34 -15.89 14.57
C TYR A 216 -11.71 -16.06 13.10
N PHE A 217 -11.86 -17.31 12.64
CA PHE A 217 -12.26 -17.60 11.26
C PHE A 217 -13.78 -17.67 11.14
N ASN A 218 -14.37 -16.71 10.41
CA ASN A 218 -15.78 -16.71 10.06
C ASN A 218 -16.00 -17.23 8.62
N PRO A 219 -16.65 -18.39 8.44
CA PRO A 219 -17.00 -18.94 7.12
C PRO A 219 -17.76 -17.99 6.21
N GLU A 220 -18.69 -17.20 6.76
CA GLU A 220 -19.51 -16.25 6.01
C GLU A 220 -18.65 -15.06 5.55
N SER A 221 -17.76 -14.54 6.39
CA SER A 221 -16.82 -13.47 5.99
C SER A 221 -15.88 -13.92 4.87
N TYR A 222 -15.35 -15.14 4.97
CA TYR A 222 -14.51 -15.74 3.93
C TYR A 222 -15.28 -15.95 2.62
N PHE A 223 -16.51 -16.51 2.69
CA PHE A 223 -17.33 -16.66 1.50
C PHE A 223 -17.74 -15.32 0.88
N ASN A 224 -18.05 -14.30 1.69
CA ASN A 224 -18.33 -12.95 1.20
C ASN A 224 -17.11 -12.35 0.50
N TRP A 225 -15.89 -12.61 0.97
CA TRP A 225 -14.67 -12.25 0.26
C TRP A 225 -14.54 -12.97 -1.09
N LEU A 226 -14.68 -14.31 -1.13
CA LEU A 226 -14.70 -15.09 -2.38
C LEU A 226 -15.75 -14.60 -3.38
N LEU A 227 -16.97 -14.34 -2.89
CA LEU A 227 -18.09 -13.81 -3.68
C LEU A 227 -17.74 -12.43 -4.26
N SER A 228 -17.11 -11.56 -3.47
CA SER A 228 -16.66 -10.24 -3.94
C SER A 228 -15.59 -10.35 -5.03
N MET A 229 -14.67 -11.33 -4.94
CA MET A 229 -13.70 -11.61 -5.99
C MET A 229 -14.37 -12.12 -7.28
N ALA A 230 -15.31 -13.07 -7.16
CA ALA A 230 -16.07 -13.59 -8.30
C ALA A 230 -16.92 -12.51 -9.00
N GLN A 231 -17.52 -11.59 -8.24
CA GLN A 231 -18.23 -10.42 -8.75
C GLN A 231 -17.29 -9.43 -9.45
N PHE A 232 -16.16 -9.10 -8.82
CA PHE A 232 -15.17 -8.17 -9.36
C PHE A 232 -14.59 -8.67 -10.71
N LEU A 233 -14.25 -9.97 -10.77
CA LEU A 233 -13.77 -10.63 -11.97
C LEU A 233 -14.87 -10.85 -13.04
N GLN A 234 -16.12 -10.49 -12.72
CA GLN A 234 -17.31 -10.64 -13.56
C GLN A 234 -17.58 -12.09 -13.97
N LEU A 235 -17.26 -13.06 -13.10
CA LEU A 235 -17.47 -14.50 -13.35
C LEU A 235 -18.95 -14.89 -13.20
N ILE A 236 -19.68 -14.15 -12.37
CA ILE A 236 -21.07 -14.43 -12.02
C ILE A 236 -21.99 -13.26 -12.33
N GLY A 237 -23.22 -13.59 -12.71
CA GLY A 237 -24.33 -12.67 -12.91
C GLY A 237 -25.63 -13.25 -12.33
N SER A 238 -26.78 -12.66 -12.69
CA SER A 238 -28.09 -13.16 -12.25
C SER A 238 -29.08 -13.30 -13.41
N ARG A 239 -29.91 -14.34 -13.37
CA ARG A 239 -30.98 -14.60 -14.33
C ARG A 239 -32.20 -15.15 -13.59
N GLY A 240 -33.30 -14.39 -13.59
CA GLY A 240 -34.49 -14.76 -12.82
C GLY A 240 -34.18 -14.79 -11.32
N ASP A 241 -34.46 -15.93 -10.68
CA ASP A 241 -34.19 -16.26 -9.28
C ASP A 241 -32.85 -16.99 -9.06
N ARG A 242 -31.98 -17.07 -10.07
CA ARG A 242 -30.70 -17.79 -10.01
C ARG A 242 -29.49 -16.90 -10.21
N MET A 243 -28.39 -17.24 -9.55
CA MET A 243 -27.07 -16.85 -10.00
C MET A 243 -26.68 -17.70 -11.22
N VAL A 244 -25.92 -17.13 -12.16
CA VAL A 244 -25.46 -17.82 -13.38
C VAL A 244 -24.04 -17.41 -13.71
N LEU A 245 -23.25 -18.30 -14.33
CA LEU A 245 -21.96 -17.94 -14.88
C LEU A 245 -22.12 -16.98 -16.07
N THR A 246 -21.25 -15.98 -16.15
CA THR A 246 -21.01 -15.19 -17.36
C THR A 246 -20.17 -15.98 -18.36
N THR A 247 -19.86 -15.41 -19.53
CA THR A 247 -18.88 -15.98 -20.45
C THR A 247 -17.52 -16.20 -19.76
N ALA A 248 -16.98 -15.15 -19.12
CA ALA A 248 -15.73 -15.24 -18.38
C ALA A 248 -15.76 -16.27 -17.22
N GLY A 249 -16.93 -16.47 -16.59
CA GLY A 249 -17.11 -17.49 -15.56
C GLY A 249 -17.08 -18.93 -16.09
N ARG A 250 -17.52 -19.16 -17.33
CA ARG A 250 -17.49 -20.47 -18.00
C ARG A 250 -16.14 -20.81 -18.59
N ASP A 251 -15.44 -19.82 -19.13
CA ASP A 251 -14.14 -20.02 -19.77
C ASP A 251 -13.03 -20.27 -18.71
N LEU A 252 -13.23 -19.79 -17.46
CA LEU A 252 -12.22 -19.84 -16.40
C LEU A 252 -11.80 -21.27 -15.99
N PRO A 253 -12.70 -22.25 -15.73
CA PRO A 253 -12.31 -23.61 -15.39
C PRO A 253 -11.62 -24.35 -16.54
N GLU A 254 -11.95 -24.03 -17.80
CA GLU A 254 -11.37 -24.67 -18.99
C GLU A 254 -9.96 -24.14 -19.33
N SER A 255 -9.60 -22.94 -18.87
CA SER A 255 -8.36 -22.25 -19.25
C SER A 255 -7.71 -21.44 -18.12
N LEU A 256 -7.74 -21.97 -16.89
CA LEU A 256 -7.28 -21.26 -15.69
C LEU A 256 -5.77 -20.90 -15.74
N GLN A 257 -5.48 -19.63 -16.03
CA GLN A 257 -4.16 -19.03 -15.82
C GLN A 257 -4.15 -18.36 -14.43
N VAL A 258 -3.63 -19.08 -13.45
CA VAL A 258 -3.59 -18.65 -12.04
C VAL A 258 -2.80 -17.35 -11.88
N GLU A 259 -1.72 -17.20 -12.63
CA GLU A 259 -0.92 -15.98 -12.70
C GLU A 259 -1.71 -14.79 -13.24
N GLU A 260 -2.55 -14.97 -14.27
CA GLU A 260 -3.37 -13.89 -14.84
C GLU A 260 -4.49 -13.50 -13.88
N LEU A 261 -5.16 -14.49 -13.30
CA LEU A 261 -6.19 -14.32 -12.28
C LEU A 261 -5.65 -13.49 -11.11
N LEU A 262 -4.50 -13.88 -10.58
CA LEU A 262 -3.85 -13.20 -9.46
C LEU A 262 -3.35 -11.80 -9.84
N CYS A 263 -2.79 -11.60 -11.04
CA CYS A 263 -2.45 -10.27 -11.56
C CYS A 263 -3.65 -9.30 -11.59
N ARG A 264 -4.87 -9.81 -11.75
CA ARG A 264 -6.10 -9.02 -11.70
C ARG A 264 -6.62 -8.81 -10.28
N ILE A 265 -6.48 -9.81 -9.40
CA ILE A 265 -6.98 -9.71 -8.01
C ILE A 265 -6.10 -8.79 -7.16
N PHE A 266 -4.76 -8.88 -7.22
CA PHE A 266 -3.91 -8.16 -6.26
C PHE A 266 -4.11 -6.64 -6.28
N PRO A 267 -4.04 -5.91 -7.43
CA PRO A 267 -4.13 -4.46 -7.41
C PRO A 267 -5.46 -3.98 -6.83
N THR A 268 -6.55 -4.66 -7.22
CA THR A 268 -7.91 -4.38 -6.76
C THR A 268 -8.10 -4.67 -5.27
N HIS A 269 -7.60 -5.81 -4.79
CA HIS A 269 -7.70 -6.14 -3.38
C HIS A 269 -7.00 -5.07 -2.53
N PHE A 270 -5.78 -4.68 -2.90
CA PHE A 270 -5.04 -3.65 -2.19
C PHE A 270 -5.79 -2.30 -2.22
N ASP A 271 -6.23 -1.86 -3.41
CA ASP A 271 -7.03 -0.65 -3.58
C ASP A 271 -8.30 -0.61 -2.70
N SER A 272 -8.90 -1.78 -2.44
CA SER A 272 -10.10 -1.92 -1.61
C SER A 272 -9.86 -1.87 -0.09
N ILE A 273 -8.60 -1.92 0.38
CA ILE A 273 -8.30 -1.98 1.82
C ILE A 273 -8.83 -0.72 2.53
N PRO A 274 -9.73 -0.88 3.53
CA PRO A 274 -10.32 0.25 4.24
C PRO A 274 -9.33 0.88 5.21
N LEU A 275 -8.58 0.07 5.98
CA LEU A 275 -7.69 0.55 7.03
C LEU A 275 -6.46 1.25 6.44
N LYS A 276 -6.42 2.58 6.46
CA LYS A 276 -5.42 3.36 5.71
C LYS A 276 -4.03 3.31 6.32
N GLY A 277 -3.89 3.00 7.60
CA GLY A 277 -2.58 2.80 8.21
C GLY A 277 -1.85 1.53 7.75
N PHE A 278 -2.54 0.58 7.11
CA PHE A 278 -1.91 -0.59 6.46
C PHE A 278 -0.78 -0.17 5.50
N TYR A 279 -0.93 0.95 4.81
CA TYR A 279 0.04 1.46 3.83
C TYR A 279 1.35 1.97 4.44
N LEU A 280 1.41 2.18 5.77
CA LEU A 280 2.67 2.39 6.48
C LEU A 280 3.46 1.08 6.66
N ILE A 281 2.75 -0.04 6.86
CA ILE A 281 3.33 -1.35 7.13
C ILE A 281 3.69 -2.09 5.83
N LEU A 282 2.93 -1.89 4.76
CA LEU A 282 3.15 -2.55 3.46
C LEU A 282 4.61 -2.50 2.94
N PRO A 283 5.37 -1.39 3.03
CA PRO A 283 6.79 -1.36 2.65
C PRO A 283 7.73 -2.21 3.50
N LEU A 284 7.29 -2.70 4.66
CA LEU A 284 8.05 -3.57 5.55
C LEU A 284 7.84 -5.05 5.24
N LEU A 285 6.63 -5.43 4.81
CA LEU A 285 6.20 -6.83 4.69
C LEU A 285 7.12 -7.65 3.78
N ASP A 286 7.72 -7.05 2.75
CA ASP A 286 8.66 -7.75 1.85
C ASP A 286 9.98 -8.20 2.52
N ARG A 287 10.24 -7.75 3.75
CA ARG A 287 11.40 -8.15 4.57
C ARG A 287 11.02 -9.00 5.78
N CYS A 288 9.73 -9.26 6.02
CA CYS A 288 9.26 -10.15 7.09
C CYS A 288 9.45 -11.62 6.69
N THR A 289 10.69 -12.04 6.44
CA THR A 289 11.04 -13.43 6.07
C THR A 289 10.93 -14.39 7.27
N GLU A 290 11.06 -13.83 8.48
CA GLU A 290 10.85 -14.48 9.76
C GLU A 290 9.62 -13.88 10.46
N TRP A 291 9.14 -14.54 11.51
CA TRP A 291 8.00 -14.07 12.29
C TRP A 291 8.29 -12.71 12.91
N THR A 292 7.55 -11.69 12.46
CA THR A 292 7.76 -10.29 12.85
C THR A 292 6.52 -9.76 13.58
N SER A 293 6.69 -9.10 14.72
CA SER A 293 5.60 -8.48 15.48
C SER A 293 4.90 -7.38 14.68
N TRP A 294 3.58 -7.47 14.57
CA TRP A 294 2.76 -6.45 13.93
C TRP A 294 2.71 -5.19 14.80
N ALA A 295 2.43 -5.31 16.11
CA ALA A 295 2.41 -4.17 17.02
C ALA A 295 3.74 -3.38 16.99
N HIS A 296 4.89 -4.05 17.03
CA HIS A 296 6.21 -3.41 16.96
C HIS A 296 6.45 -2.65 15.66
N MET A 297 6.05 -3.21 14.51
CA MET A 297 6.11 -2.51 13.22
C MET A 297 5.25 -1.25 13.21
N VAL A 298 4.07 -1.29 13.84
CA VAL A 298 3.17 -0.12 13.92
C VAL A 298 3.72 0.93 14.89
N ASP A 299 4.16 0.53 16.09
CA ASP A 299 4.73 1.43 17.11
C ASP A 299 5.96 2.19 16.61
N THR A 300 6.74 1.58 15.70
CA THR A 300 7.87 2.24 15.04
C THR A 300 7.46 3.48 14.21
N PHE A 301 6.22 3.53 13.72
CA PHE A 301 5.68 4.67 12.96
C PHE A 301 4.73 5.56 13.76
N ILE A 302 3.98 4.99 14.70
CA ILE A 302 2.94 5.66 15.48
C ILE A 302 3.09 5.22 16.94
N PRO A 303 3.81 5.99 17.77
CA PRO A 303 4.11 5.57 19.14
C PRO A 303 2.91 5.82 20.07
N GLY A 304 2.26 4.76 20.54
CA GLY A 304 1.41 4.73 21.75
C GLY A 304 0.09 5.53 21.73
N GLU A 305 -0.93 4.99 22.40
CA GLU A 305 -2.31 5.53 22.61
C GLU A 305 -3.14 5.87 21.34
N HIS A 306 -2.51 6.27 20.24
CA HIS A 306 -3.10 6.71 18.97
C HIS A 306 -3.18 5.56 17.95
N VAL A 307 -2.71 4.38 18.33
CA VAL A 307 -2.55 3.22 17.44
C VAL A 307 -3.87 2.51 17.17
N GLY A 308 -4.74 2.43 18.19
CA GLY A 308 -6.15 1.99 18.10
C GLY A 308 -6.39 0.86 17.09
N ASN A 309 -7.00 1.22 15.96
CA ASN A 309 -7.46 0.27 14.94
C ASN A 309 -6.34 -0.41 14.13
N LEU A 310 -5.08 0.05 14.24
CA LEU A 310 -3.91 -0.59 13.62
C LEU A 310 -3.34 -1.76 14.42
N VAL A 311 -3.70 -1.90 15.70
CA VAL A 311 -3.32 -3.05 16.56
C VAL A 311 -4.52 -3.81 17.12
N ARG A 312 -5.74 -3.34 16.83
CA ARG A 312 -6.97 -4.00 17.25
C ARG A 312 -7.13 -5.32 16.47
N LEU A 313 -7.09 -6.44 17.20
CA LEU A 313 -6.97 -7.80 16.66
C LEU A 313 -7.92 -8.11 15.48
N ASP A 314 -9.23 -7.87 15.64
CA ASP A 314 -10.23 -8.12 14.59
C ASP A 314 -10.05 -7.23 13.34
N ARG A 315 -9.57 -6.00 13.52
CA ARG A 315 -9.25 -5.10 12.39
C ARG A 315 -8.03 -5.60 11.62
N VAL A 316 -6.97 -5.99 12.32
CA VAL A 316 -5.73 -6.49 11.70
C VAL A 316 -5.99 -7.83 11.00
N ILE A 317 -6.68 -8.78 11.63
CA ILE A 317 -7.08 -10.05 11.02
C ILE A 317 -7.91 -9.81 9.75
N SER A 318 -8.84 -8.85 9.74
CA SER A 318 -9.66 -8.55 8.56
C SER A 318 -8.88 -8.10 7.31
N ILE A 319 -7.60 -7.74 7.47
CA ILE A 319 -6.68 -7.36 6.39
C ILE A 319 -5.72 -8.51 6.08
N LEU A 320 -5.18 -9.18 7.11
CA LEU A 320 -4.23 -10.27 6.95
C LEU A 320 -4.86 -11.54 6.37
N ASP A 321 -6.11 -11.85 6.69
CA ASP A 321 -6.78 -13.05 6.17
C ASP A 321 -6.95 -13.03 4.64
N PRO A 322 -7.46 -11.96 4.01
CA PRO A 322 -7.40 -11.79 2.55
C PRO A 322 -6.01 -11.98 1.94
N LEU A 323 -4.96 -11.41 2.57
CA LEU A 323 -3.57 -11.57 2.10
C LEU A 323 -3.05 -13.01 2.27
N ARG A 324 -3.54 -13.74 3.28
CA ARG A 324 -3.28 -15.16 3.55
C ARG A 324 -3.98 -16.07 2.55
N PHE A 325 -5.24 -15.80 2.20
CA PHE A 325 -6.00 -16.50 1.17
C PHE A 325 -5.37 -16.30 -0.22
N LEU A 326 -4.78 -15.13 -0.47
CA LEU A 326 -4.04 -14.81 -1.68
C LEU A 326 -2.59 -15.32 -1.70
N GLY A 327 -2.16 -16.08 -0.68
CA GLY A 327 -0.83 -16.67 -0.63
C GLY A 327 0.31 -15.68 -0.45
N LEU A 328 0.05 -14.45 -0.01
CA LEU A 328 1.05 -13.37 0.11
C LEU A 328 1.77 -13.39 1.47
N LEU A 329 1.09 -13.82 2.53
CA LEU A 329 1.65 -13.92 3.86
C LEU A 329 1.01 -15.05 4.67
N GLU A 330 1.64 -15.31 5.80
CA GLU A 330 1.15 -16.09 6.91
C GLU A 330 1.07 -15.18 8.13
N TRP A 331 0.17 -15.50 9.06
CA TRP A 331 0.11 -14.80 10.35
C TRP A 331 0.00 -15.79 11.51
N GLY A 332 0.35 -15.36 12.71
CA GLY A 332 0.39 -16.18 13.92
C GLY A 332 0.05 -15.36 15.16
N GLU A 333 -0.19 -16.07 16.27
CA GLU A 333 -0.62 -15.49 17.55
C GLU A 333 0.49 -15.67 18.59
N CYS A 334 0.80 -14.62 19.36
CA CYS A 334 1.82 -14.63 20.40
C CYS A 334 1.54 -13.56 21.46
N GLU A 335 1.20 -13.96 22.68
CA GLU A 335 1.06 -13.12 23.87
C GLU A 335 0.12 -11.88 23.70
N GLY A 336 -0.88 -12.00 22.83
CA GLY A 336 -1.84 -10.93 22.50
C GLY A 336 -1.43 -10.02 21.32
N ASP A 337 -0.30 -10.29 20.67
CA ASP A 337 0.10 -9.68 19.40
C ASP A 337 -0.11 -10.64 18.21
N ILE A 338 -0.14 -10.08 17.01
CA ILE A 338 -0.13 -10.82 15.75
C ILE A 338 1.28 -10.79 15.18
N LEU A 339 1.84 -11.96 14.89
CA LEU A 339 3.09 -12.09 14.14
C LEU A 339 2.78 -12.30 12.65
N VAL A 340 3.57 -11.72 11.77
CA VAL A 340 3.43 -11.91 10.31
C VAL A 340 4.72 -12.41 9.67
N ARG A 341 4.56 -13.18 8.60
CA ARG A 341 5.66 -13.69 7.77
C ARG A 341 5.24 -13.69 6.29
N ALA A 342 6.02 -13.05 5.43
CA ALA A 342 5.73 -12.98 4.00
C ALA A 342 6.19 -14.24 3.26
N THR A 343 5.34 -14.77 2.38
CA THR A 343 5.70 -15.87 1.48
C THR A 343 6.66 -15.37 0.39
N ALA A 344 7.28 -16.28 -0.37
CA ALA A 344 8.07 -15.90 -1.54
C ALA A 344 7.25 -15.07 -2.57
N LEU A 345 5.95 -15.36 -2.70
CA LEU A 345 5.02 -14.63 -3.55
C LEU A 345 4.77 -13.20 -3.01
N GLY A 346 4.56 -13.04 -1.70
CA GLY A 346 4.42 -11.73 -1.06
C GLY A 346 5.70 -10.88 -1.16
N GLN A 347 6.85 -11.45 -0.85
CA GLN A 347 8.17 -10.79 -0.97
C GLN A 347 8.42 -10.27 -2.40
N TYR A 348 7.99 -11.02 -3.43
CA TYR A 348 8.07 -10.57 -4.81
C TYR A 348 7.07 -9.44 -5.14
N LEU A 349 5.83 -9.54 -4.64
CA LEU A 349 4.71 -8.68 -5.07
C LEU A 349 4.54 -7.37 -4.29
N PHE A 350 4.76 -7.33 -2.98
CA PHE A 350 4.56 -6.07 -2.22
C PHE A 350 5.41 -4.91 -2.79
N PRO A 351 6.70 -5.10 -3.17
CA PRO A 351 7.50 -4.04 -3.78
C PRO A 351 7.06 -3.63 -5.18
N LYS A 352 6.27 -4.48 -5.87
CA LYS A 352 5.72 -4.24 -7.22
C LYS A 352 4.43 -3.44 -7.14
N LEU A 353 3.54 -3.83 -6.23
CA LEU A 353 2.32 -3.10 -5.88
C LEU A 353 2.64 -1.67 -5.41
N LEU A 354 3.60 -1.49 -4.50
CA LEU A 354 4.06 -0.17 -4.02
C LEU A 354 4.62 0.74 -5.13
N ARG A 355 5.14 0.15 -6.21
CA ARG A 355 5.64 0.88 -7.38
C ARG A 355 4.56 1.13 -8.42
N GLY A 356 3.40 0.48 -8.35
CA GLY A 356 2.38 0.51 -9.39
C GLY A 356 2.85 -0.16 -10.69
N ASP A 357 3.70 -1.18 -10.58
CA ASP A 357 4.15 -1.97 -11.74
C ASP A 357 2.94 -2.73 -12.33
N ASP A 358 2.81 -2.74 -13.67
CA ASP A 358 1.79 -3.54 -14.36
C ASP A 358 2.07 -5.04 -14.21
N LEU A 359 1.42 -5.68 -13.24
CA LEU A 359 1.68 -7.07 -12.85
C LEU A 359 1.54 -8.06 -14.00
N ARG A 360 0.72 -7.76 -15.02
CA ARG A 360 0.57 -8.62 -16.22
C ARG A 360 1.88 -8.81 -16.98
N ARG A 361 2.84 -7.88 -16.84
CA ARG A 361 4.19 -7.98 -17.41
C ARG A 361 5.12 -8.89 -16.60
N LEU A 362 4.70 -9.29 -15.40
CA LEU A 362 5.41 -10.15 -14.45
C LEU A 362 4.76 -11.54 -14.36
N GLY A 363 3.83 -11.86 -15.27
CA GLY A 363 3.12 -13.14 -15.33
C GLY A 363 4.05 -14.35 -15.28
N PRO A 364 5.18 -14.40 -16.03
CA PRO A 364 6.11 -15.53 -15.97
C PRO A 364 6.73 -15.75 -14.59
N GLU A 365 7.18 -14.69 -13.90
CA GLU A 365 7.75 -14.78 -12.55
C GLU A 365 6.69 -15.14 -11.50
N ILE A 366 5.48 -14.57 -11.62
CA ILE A 366 4.35 -14.92 -10.76
C ILE A 366 4.01 -16.40 -10.96
N LYS A 367 3.93 -16.88 -12.21
CA LYS A 367 3.69 -18.29 -12.55
C LYS A 367 4.71 -19.22 -11.90
N ILE A 368 6.01 -18.89 -11.96
CA ILE A 368 7.08 -19.69 -11.34
C ILE A 368 6.91 -19.80 -9.82
N LEU A 369 6.41 -18.73 -9.16
CA LEU A 369 6.15 -18.72 -7.72
C LEU A 369 4.84 -19.43 -7.37
N THR A 370 3.81 -19.32 -8.19
CA THR A 370 2.51 -19.99 -7.96
C THR A 370 2.56 -21.47 -8.29
N ASP A 371 3.30 -21.90 -9.32
CA ASP A 371 3.50 -23.32 -9.66
C ASP A 371 4.15 -24.11 -8.49
N GLN A 372 4.89 -23.45 -7.58
CA GLN A 372 5.46 -24.08 -6.38
C GLN A 372 4.43 -24.35 -5.28
N VAL A 373 3.29 -23.64 -5.30
CA VAL A 373 2.22 -23.71 -4.28
C VAL A 373 0.97 -24.39 -4.83
N TYR A 374 0.74 -24.27 -6.13
CA TYR A 374 -0.41 -24.80 -6.87
C TYR A 374 0.04 -25.29 -8.26
N PRO A 375 0.67 -26.49 -8.34
CA PRO A 375 1.24 -27.02 -9.58
C PRO A 375 0.16 -27.53 -10.54
N MET A 376 -0.45 -26.62 -11.30
CA MET A 376 -1.40 -26.95 -12.40
C MET A 376 -0.76 -27.73 -13.56
N ASN A 377 0.56 -27.97 -13.50
CA ASN A 377 1.32 -28.75 -14.49
C ASN A 377 1.77 -30.12 -13.95
N GLY A 378 1.15 -30.61 -12.86
CA GLY A 378 1.26 -32.00 -12.39
C GLY A 378 0.31 -32.93 -13.16
N PRO A 379 0.56 -34.25 -13.19
CA PRO A 379 -0.39 -35.21 -13.76
C PRO A 379 -1.65 -35.27 -12.89
N ASP A 380 -2.82 -35.34 -13.54
CA ASP A 380 -4.16 -35.54 -12.97
C ASP A 380 -4.73 -34.41 -12.08
N THR A 381 -4.93 -33.21 -12.65
CA THR A 381 -5.90 -32.23 -12.11
C THR A 381 -7.34 -32.56 -12.54
N ALA A 382 -7.94 -33.52 -11.83
CA ALA A 382 -9.37 -33.59 -11.43
C ALA A 382 -10.52 -33.45 -12.46
N TYR A 383 -10.27 -33.48 -13.78
CA TYR A 383 -11.32 -33.67 -14.81
C TYR A 383 -11.27 -35.10 -15.39
N VAL A 384 -11.65 -36.08 -14.56
CA VAL A 384 -12.02 -37.47 -14.95
C VAL A 384 -13.24 -37.91 -14.15
#